data_AF-A0A1G9P5E6-F1
#
_entry.id   AF-A0A1G9P5E6-F1
#
_cell.length_a   1.000
_cell.length_b   1.000
_cell.length_c   1.000
_cell.angle_alpha   90.00
_cell.angle_beta   90.00
_cell.angle_gamma   90.00
#
_symmetry.space_group_name_H-M   'P 1'
#
loop_
_entity.id
_entity.type
_entity.pdbx_description
1 polymer ?
#
loop_
_entity_poly.entity_id
_entity_poly.type
_entity_poly.pdbx_seq_one_letter_code
_entity_poly.pdbx_strand_id
1 'polypeptide(L)'
;MSLSFRGPAPQWELAHPSMNVDPPLWSSWAAVALIVVSTIAGAWLARKNASKIGLWLSVASASMLVTVLTELLPEAWQEAVDTGTPLWAIALAGVFGYSVITYFTRRGCGHRHTGGGKGRRHAPGLHRRVKRAVNAAVFGGVGTASALIVHRMMEGTTLVLALSVVVVAALMVHSASEGLALTAMLELAGKPLAPWLTASCLSPAAGVLLAEILTLPPQSMPILLAVLAGVLLRTAVIGLQMARVDGGLRRRHLLPVAATALSVGALLAAAQVLLSDRTTPFTPASAHTAAHATATPRPTGTPAATPPPAAPTSRSQLREAVAAGQITLHALLSRTDPTTVGTPAGWLLRALPGRSPDAIAQTLQRAGIDSDADIGDLTLRQRNHLLATLATD
;
A
#
# COMPACT_ATOMS: atom_id res chain seq x y z
N MET A 1 -28.51 7.81 44.25
CA MET A 1 -27.10 7.43 44.48
C MET A 1 -26.36 7.51 43.15
N SER A 2 -25.74 8.65 42.85
CA SER A 2 -24.91 8.86 41.67
C SER A 2 -23.45 8.58 42.05
N LEU A 3 -22.90 7.47 41.56
CA LEU A 3 -21.48 7.15 41.75
C LEU A 3 -20.66 7.97 40.75
N SER A 4 -20.08 9.08 41.22
CA SER A 4 -19.10 9.86 40.46
C SER A 4 -17.77 9.09 40.40
N PHE A 5 -17.53 8.41 39.28
CA PHE A 5 -16.24 7.79 38.96
C PHE A 5 -15.32 8.85 38.36
N ARG A 6 -14.72 9.70 39.20
CA ARG A 6 -13.67 10.64 38.79
C ARG A 6 -12.33 10.04 39.19
N GLY A 7 -11.72 9.29 38.29
CA GLY A 7 -10.34 8.81 38.46
C GLY A 7 -9.36 9.98 38.50
N PRO A 8 -8.14 9.78 39.04
CA PRO A 8 -7.10 10.81 39.04
C PRO A 8 -6.76 11.20 37.60
N ALA A 9 -6.70 12.52 37.35
CA ALA A 9 -6.32 13.06 36.05
C ALA A 9 -4.92 12.56 35.68
N PRO A 10 -4.71 12.10 34.44
CA PRO A 10 -3.42 11.57 34.02
C PRO A 10 -2.36 12.67 33.99
N GLN A 11 -1.15 12.37 34.49
CA GLN A 11 -0.08 13.34 34.72
C GLN A 11 0.43 14.08 33.47
N TRP A 12 0.09 13.63 32.25
CA TRP A 12 0.43 14.35 31.02
C TRP A 12 -0.35 15.67 30.85
N GLU A 13 -1.44 15.86 31.60
CA GLU A 13 -2.31 17.04 31.52
C GLU A 13 -1.70 18.29 32.23
N LEU A 14 -0.61 18.11 33.01
CA LEU A 14 0.05 19.20 33.73
C LEU A 14 1.26 19.81 32.99
N ALA A 15 1.69 19.26 31.86
CA ALA A 15 2.95 19.66 31.22
C ALA A 15 2.84 20.80 30.19
N HIS A 16 1.64 21.16 29.70
CA HIS A 16 1.49 22.19 28.66
C HIS A 16 0.26 23.10 28.87
N PRO A 17 0.36 24.18 29.67
CA PRO A 17 -0.70 25.17 29.86
C PRO A 17 -0.84 26.16 28.68
N SER A 18 -0.40 25.80 27.48
CA SER A 18 -0.54 26.64 26.28
C SER A 18 -1.87 26.36 25.59
N MET A 19 -2.91 27.08 26.00
CA MET A 19 -4.13 27.36 25.21
C MET A 19 -4.60 26.23 24.28
N ASN A 20 -4.85 25.02 24.81
CA ASN A 20 -5.73 24.07 24.15
C ASN A 20 -7.15 24.61 24.29
N VAL A 21 -7.51 25.56 23.43
CA VAL A 21 -8.92 25.88 23.20
C VAL A 21 -9.46 24.64 22.52
N ASP A 22 -10.15 23.79 23.29
CA ASP A 22 -10.85 22.63 22.73
C ASP A 22 -11.62 23.12 21.50
N PRO A 23 -11.26 22.66 20.29
CA PRO A 23 -11.88 23.15 19.09
C PRO A 23 -13.38 22.89 19.27
N PRO A 24 -14.22 23.91 19.05
CA PRO A 24 -15.63 23.80 19.39
C PRO A 24 -16.22 22.63 18.60
N LEU A 25 -17.09 21.83 19.25
CA LEU A 25 -17.63 20.57 18.72
C LEU A 25 -18.15 20.66 17.27
N TRP A 26 -18.63 21.84 16.85
CA TRP A 26 -19.11 22.07 15.48
C TRP A 26 -18.01 21.98 14.40
N SER A 27 -16.73 22.09 14.76
CA SER A 27 -15.60 22.07 13.83
C SER A 27 -15.42 20.71 13.15
N SER A 28 -15.50 19.61 13.90
CA SER A 28 -15.47 18.24 13.36
C SER A 28 -16.65 17.99 12.42
N TRP A 29 -17.85 18.47 12.78
CA TRP A 29 -19.04 18.34 11.93
C TRP A 29 -18.96 19.19 10.66
N ALA A 30 -18.35 20.38 10.72
CA ALA A 30 -18.07 21.19 9.54
C ALA A 30 -17.08 20.48 8.60
N ALA A 31 -16.04 19.85 9.15
CA ALA A 31 -15.10 19.04 8.37
C ALA A 31 -15.79 17.84 7.69
N VAL A 32 -16.66 17.12 8.41
CA VAL A 32 -17.47 16.03 7.85
C VAL A 32 -18.35 16.55 6.70
N ALA A 33 -19.01 17.71 6.87
CA ALA A 33 -19.84 18.29 5.81
C ALA A 33 -19.02 18.63 4.56
N LEU A 34 -17.83 19.20 4.72
CA LEU A 34 -16.92 19.48 3.60
C LEU A 34 -16.48 18.21 2.87
N ILE A 35 -16.16 17.15 3.62
CA ILE A 35 -15.83 15.83 3.06
C ILE A 35 -17.01 15.25 2.26
N VAL A 36 -18.23 15.33 2.79
CA VAL A 36 -19.46 14.88 2.12
C VAL A 36 -19.64 15.62 0.79
N VAL A 37 -19.57 16.95 0.80
CA VAL A 37 -19.68 17.79 -0.40
C VAL A 37 -18.60 17.41 -1.42
N SER A 38 -17.36 17.22 -0.97
CA SER A 38 -16.25 16.83 -1.84
C SER A 38 -16.48 15.47 -2.51
N THR A 39 -17.02 14.49 -1.77
CA THR A 39 -17.43 13.18 -2.33
C THR A 39 -18.43 13.33 -3.46
N ILE A 40 -19.49 14.11 -3.20
CA ILE A 40 -20.60 14.29 -4.13
C ILE A 40 -20.08 14.99 -5.39
N ALA A 41 -19.20 15.99 -5.22
CA ALA A 41 -18.54 16.67 -6.33
C ALA A 41 -17.71 15.69 -7.17
N GLY A 42 -16.93 14.81 -6.53
CA GLY A 42 -16.16 13.75 -7.19
C GLY A 42 -17.04 12.77 -7.97
N ALA A 43 -18.11 12.28 -7.34
CA ALA A 43 -19.08 11.39 -7.97
C ALA A 43 -19.78 12.04 -9.17
N TRP A 44 -20.19 13.31 -9.02
CA TRP A 44 -20.79 14.09 -10.10
C TRP A 44 -19.82 14.33 -11.26
N LEU A 45 -18.55 14.63 -10.97
CA LEU A 45 -17.51 14.84 -11.97
C LEU A 45 -17.25 13.57 -12.78
N ALA A 46 -17.29 12.40 -12.15
CA ALA A 46 -17.16 11.10 -12.80
C ALA A 46 -18.25 10.90 -13.86
N ARG A 47 -19.51 11.16 -13.50
CA ARG A 47 -20.66 11.01 -14.40
C ARG A 47 -20.58 11.93 -15.61
N LYS A 48 -20.09 13.16 -15.43
CA LYS A 48 -19.96 14.13 -16.52
C LYS A 48 -18.81 13.81 -17.49
N ASN A 49 -17.75 13.15 -17.01
CA ASN A 49 -16.52 12.92 -17.78
C ASN A 49 -16.22 11.43 -17.99
N ALA A 50 -17.25 10.63 -18.33
CA ALA A 50 -17.12 9.19 -18.50
C ALA A 50 -15.99 8.77 -19.48
N SER A 51 -15.75 9.56 -20.52
CA SER A 51 -14.68 9.32 -21.51
C SER A 51 -13.26 9.48 -20.96
N LYS A 52 -13.09 10.13 -19.80
CA LYS A 52 -11.79 10.40 -19.16
C LYS A 52 -11.60 9.65 -17.84
N ILE A 53 -12.47 8.70 -17.52
CA ILE A 53 -12.45 7.96 -16.23
C ILE A 53 -11.07 7.36 -15.93
N GLY A 54 -10.40 6.75 -16.91
CA GLY A 54 -9.08 6.15 -16.70
C GLY A 54 -8.00 7.16 -16.26
N LEU A 55 -8.04 8.39 -16.78
CA LEU A 55 -7.12 9.44 -16.37
C LEU A 55 -7.38 9.86 -14.93
N TRP A 56 -8.65 10.15 -14.60
CA TRP A 56 -9.02 10.54 -13.25
C TRP A 56 -8.75 9.44 -12.22
N LEU A 57 -9.02 8.19 -12.56
CA LEU A 57 -8.72 7.04 -11.72
C LEU A 57 -7.21 6.92 -11.47
N SER A 58 -6.38 7.20 -12.47
CA SER A 58 -4.92 7.19 -12.31
C SER A 58 -4.42 8.29 -11.36
N VAL A 59 -4.99 9.49 -11.45
CA VAL A 59 -4.68 10.62 -10.56
C VAL A 59 -5.11 10.30 -9.14
N ALA A 60 -6.34 9.82 -8.95
CA ALA A 60 -6.88 9.40 -7.66
C ALA A 60 -6.05 8.29 -7.01
N SER A 61 -5.63 7.29 -7.81
CA SER A 61 -4.80 6.19 -7.31
C SER A 61 -3.39 6.65 -6.93
N ALA A 62 -2.83 7.58 -7.71
CA ALA A 62 -1.52 8.14 -7.43
C ALA A 62 -1.55 9.02 -6.17
N SER A 63 -2.58 9.86 -5.99
CA SER A 63 -2.71 10.68 -4.79
C SER A 63 -2.89 9.82 -3.54
N MET A 64 -3.75 8.79 -3.59
CA MET A 64 -3.93 7.84 -2.50
C MET A 64 -2.62 7.12 -2.13
N LEU A 65 -1.82 6.74 -3.13
CA LEU A 65 -0.51 6.13 -2.89
C LEU A 65 0.46 7.11 -2.19
N VAL A 66 0.48 8.38 -2.61
CA VAL A 66 1.30 9.41 -1.95
C VAL A 66 0.88 9.57 -0.50
N THR A 67 -0.41 9.79 -0.22
CA THR A 67 -0.94 9.93 1.15
C THR A 67 -0.54 8.77 2.05
N VAL A 68 -0.64 7.53 1.57
CA VAL A 68 -0.21 6.35 2.35
C VAL A 68 1.28 6.42 2.70
N LEU A 69 2.13 6.79 1.73
CA LEU A 69 3.58 6.78 1.89
C LEU A 69 4.11 7.98 2.68
N THR A 70 3.48 9.14 2.57
CA THR A 70 3.97 10.39 3.18
C THR A 70 3.31 10.74 4.49
N GLU A 71 2.08 10.27 4.73
CA GLU A 71 1.33 10.60 5.95
C GLU A 71 1.14 9.36 6.83
N LEU A 72 0.39 8.36 6.35
CA LEU A 72 -0.05 7.26 7.23
C LEU A 72 1.08 6.34 7.69
N LEU A 73 2.01 5.99 6.80
CA LEU A 73 3.09 5.07 7.14
C LEU A 73 4.13 5.71 8.09
N PRO A 74 4.58 6.97 7.85
CA PRO A 74 5.43 7.67 8.81
C PRO A 74 4.76 7.89 10.16
N GLU A 75 3.48 8.29 10.17
CA GLU A 75 2.71 8.52 11.40
C GLU A 75 2.57 7.22 12.21
N ALA A 76 2.15 6.12 11.57
CA ALA A 76 2.03 4.82 12.24
C ALA A 76 3.35 4.36 12.85
N TRP A 77 4.47 4.65 12.18
CA TRP A 77 5.81 4.33 12.68
C TRP A 77 6.18 5.18 13.89
N GLN A 78 5.99 6.50 13.82
CA GLN A 78 6.30 7.42 14.92
C GLN A 78 5.47 7.10 16.16
N GLU A 79 4.15 6.98 16.00
CA GLU A 79 3.23 6.66 17.08
C GLU A 79 3.56 5.31 17.74
N ALA A 80 4.04 4.33 16.96
CA ALA A 80 4.45 3.07 17.53
C ALA A 80 5.74 3.16 18.35
N VAL A 81 6.70 3.99 17.93
CA VAL A 81 7.90 4.27 18.72
C VAL A 81 7.51 4.95 20.03
N ASP A 82 6.61 5.93 19.96
CA ASP A 82 6.20 6.73 21.13
C ASP A 82 5.37 5.91 22.13
N THR A 83 4.52 5.01 21.64
CA THR A 83 3.69 4.12 22.49
C THR A 83 4.39 2.83 22.91
N GLY A 84 5.61 2.59 22.44
CA GLY A 84 6.34 1.33 22.68
C GLY A 84 5.73 0.12 21.96
N THR A 85 4.93 0.34 20.92
CA THR A 85 4.34 -0.71 20.09
C THR A 85 5.43 -1.33 19.21
N PRO A 86 5.60 -2.66 19.20
CA PRO A 86 6.66 -3.28 18.43
C PRO A 86 6.45 -3.09 16.92
N LEU A 87 7.50 -2.65 16.21
CA LEU A 87 7.44 -2.32 14.78
C LEU A 87 7.02 -3.49 13.87
N TRP A 88 7.30 -4.74 14.29
CA TRP A 88 6.83 -5.92 13.55
C TRP A 88 5.30 -6.04 13.56
N ALA A 89 4.63 -5.56 14.61
CA ALA A 89 3.17 -5.58 14.69
C ALA A 89 2.55 -4.62 13.68
N ILE A 90 3.14 -3.43 13.49
CA ILE A 90 2.76 -2.47 12.44
C ILE A 90 2.88 -3.13 11.06
N ALA A 91 4.04 -3.75 10.79
CA ALA A 91 4.26 -4.41 9.51
C ALA A 91 3.24 -5.53 9.24
N LEU A 92 2.98 -6.39 10.24
CA LEU A 92 1.96 -7.43 10.13
C LEU A 92 0.55 -6.86 9.97
N ALA A 93 0.22 -5.78 10.66
CA ALA A 93 -1.08 -5.13 10.57
C ALA A 93 -1.31 -4.51 9.18
N GLY A 94 -0.29 -3.87 8.60
CA GLY A 94 -0.34 -3.39 7.22
C GLY A 94 -0.46 -4.50 6.19
N VAL A 95 0.32 -5.58 6.34
CA VAL A 95 0.18 -6.78 5.48
C VAL A 95 -1.22 -7.40 5.63
N PHE A 96 -1.77 -7.44 6.84
CA PHE A 96 -3.11 -7.93 7.10
C PHE A 96 -4.16 -7.08 6.38
N GLY A 97 -4.14 -5.76 6.54
CA GLY A 97 -5.04 -4.84 5.84
C GLY A 97 -4.98 -5.01 4.31
N TYR A 98 -3.77 -5.07 3.75
CA TYR A 98 -3.55 -5.32 2.33
C TYR A 98 -4.13 -6.68 1.88
N SER A 99 -3.92 -7.73 2.69
CA SER A 99 -4.33 -9.10 2.41
C SER A 99 -5.85 -9.27 2.46
N VAL A 100 -6.51 -8.64 3.43
CA VAL A 100 -7.98 -8.66 3.57
C VAL A 100 -8.64 -8.09 2.31
N ILE A 101 -8.20 -6.91 1.86
CA ILE A 101 -8.71 -6.32 0.61
C ILE A 101 -8.38 -7.19 -0.59
N THR A 102 -7.16 -7.74 -0.64
CA THR A 102 -6.76 -8.66 -1.70
C THR A 102 -7.65 -9.90 -1.73
N TYR A 103 -8.03 -10.46 -0.59
CA TYR A 103 -8.88 -11.63 -0.51
C TYR A 103 -10.30 -11.34 -1.02
N PHE A 104 -10.91 -10.23 -0.58
CA PHE A 104 -12.24 -9.83 -1.03
C PHE A 104 -12.26 -9.47 -2.53
N THR A 105 -11.18 -8.90 -3.05
CA THR A 105 -11.06 -8.57 -4.48
C THR A 105 -10.70 -9.79 -5.34
N ARG A 106 -9.93 -10.77 -4.82
CA ARG A 106 -9.48 -11.95 -5.58
C ARG A 106 -10.58 -12.99 -5.81
N ARG A 107 -11.54 -13.14 -4.88
CA ARG A 107 -12.65 -14.11 -5.04
C ARG A 107 -13.67 -13.71 -6.12
N GLY A 108 -13.58 -12.51 -6.70
CA GLY A 108 -14.32 -12.14 -7.91
C GLY A 108 -13.81 -12.81 -9.20
N CYS A 109 -12.62 -13.41 -9.19
CA CYS A 109 -12.11 -14.19 -10.32
C CYS A 109 -12.72 -15.60 -10.34
N GLY A 110 -13.95 -15.69 -10.81
CA GLY A 110 -14.64 -16.96 -11.06
C GLY A 110 -13.91 -17.81 -12.11
N HIS A 111 -12.94 -18.60 -11.68
CA HIS A 111 -12.48 -19.76 -12.44
C HIS A 111 -13.59 -20.81 -12.45
N ARG A 112 -14.56 -20.64 -13.34
CA ARG A 112 -15.45 -21.74 -13.69
C ARG A 112 -14.66 -22.68 -14.58
N HIS A 113 -14.29 -23.84 -14.02
CA HIS A 113 -13.93 -25.02 -14.78
C HIS A 113 -15.05 -25.29 -15.79
N THR A 114 -14.90 -24.81 -17.02
CA THR A 114 -15.67 -25.37 -18.13
C THR A 114 -14.99 -26.66 -18.49
N GLY A 115 -15.59 -27.75 -18.00
CA GLY A 115 -15.19 -29.11 -18.29
C GLY A 115 -14.95 -29.33 -19.78
N GLY A 116 -13.95 -30.16 -20.06
CA GLY A 116 -13.67 -30.66 -21.38
C GLY A 116 -14.88 -31.41 -21.94
N GLY A 117 -15.58 -30.79 -22.87
CA GLY A 117 -16.49 -31.44 -23.79
C GLY A 117 -15.97 -31.20 -25.20
N LYS A 118 -15.33 -32.22 -25.78
CA LYS A 118 -14.96 -32.26 -27.20
C LYS A 118 -16.20 -31.97 -28.05
N GLY A 119 -16.04 -31.09 -29.04
CA GLY A 119 -16.94 -31.02 -30.19
C GLY A 119 -17.98 -29.91 -30.14
N ARG A 120 -17.64 -28.77 -30.76
CA ARG A 120 -18.33 -28.23 -31.96
C ARG A 120 -17.93 -26.78 -32.19
N ARG A 121 -17.52 -26.49 -33.42
CA ARG A 121 -17.19 -25.16 -33.94
C ARG A 121 -18.49 -24.35 -34.09
N HIS A 122 -18.91 -23.67 -33.03
CA HIS A 122 -19.82 -22.52 -33.13
C HIS A 122 -19.07 -21.34 -32.57
N ALA A 123 -19.15 -20.16 -33.21
CA ALA A 123 -18.48 -18.94 -32.75
C ALA A 123 -19.24 -18.33 -31.56
N PRO A 124 -18.74 -18.38 -30.30
CA PRO A 124 -19.42 -17.80 -29.14
C PRO A 124 -18.40 -16.90 -28.42
N GLY A 125 -17.89 -15.88 -29.12
CA GLY A 125 -16.67 -15.15 -28.69
C GLY A 125 -16.92 -13.91 -27.85
N LEU A 126 -18.01 -13.18 -28.09
CA LEU A 126 -18.23 -11.86 -27.46
C LEU A 126 -19.03 -11.96 -26.15
N HIS A 127 -20.15 -12.68 -26.16
CA HIS A 127 -21.06 -12.73 -25.00
C HIS A 127 -20.41 -13.35 -23.75
N ARG A 128 -19.47 -14.29 -23.93
CA ARG A 128 -18.74 -14.93 -22.82
C ARG A 128 -17.67 -14.02 -22.23
N ARG A 129 -17.05 -13.13 -23.00
CA ARG A 129 -16.08 -12.14 -22.50
C ARG A 129 -16.80 -11.03 -21.72
N VAL A 130 -17.92 -10.53 -22.25
CA VAL A 130 -18.76 -9.54 -21.56
C VAL A 130 -19.29 -10.10 -20.25
N LYS A 131 -19.85 -11.32 -20.23
CA LYS A 131 -20.37 -11.94 -18.99
C LYS A 131 -19.29 -12.24 -17.95
N ARG A 132 -18.02 -12.44 -18.36
CA ARG A 132 -16.87 -12.62 -17.46
C ARG A 132 -16.36 -11.30 -16.89
N ALA A 133 -16.26 -10.27 -17.72
CA ALA A 133 -15.91 -8.92 -17.27
C ALA A 133 -16.96 -8.39 -16.29
N VAL A 134 -18.25 -8.59 -16.60
CA VAL A 134 -19.37 -8.19 -15.74
C VAL A 134 -19.37 -8.95 -14.42
N ASN A 135 -19.17 -10.28 -14.38
CA ASN A 135 -19.13 -11.01 -13.10
C ASN A 135 -17.90 -10.63 -12.24
N ALA A 136 -16.74 -10.38 -12.84
CA ALA A 136 -15.57 -9.89 -12.11
C ALA A 136 -15.78 -8.46 -11.58
N ALA A 137 -16.43 -7.61 -12.37
CA ALA A 137 -16.80 -6.24 -11.98
C ALA A 137 -17.89 -6.21 -10.90
N VAL A 138 -18.86 -7.12 -10.91
CA VAL A 138 -19.97 -7.16 -9.94
C VAL A 138 -19.50 -7.56 -8.54
N PHE A 139 -18.61 -8.57 -8.42
CA PHE A 139 -18.03 -8.94 -7.12
C PHE A 139 -16.93 -7.97 -6.68
N GLY A 140 -16.20 -7.35 -7.62
CA GLY A 140 -15.26 -6.28 -7.33
C GLY A 140 -15.93 -4.98 -6.86
N GLY A 141 -17.02 -4.56 -7.50
CA GLY A 141 -17.67 -3.26 -7.23
C GLY A 141 -18.30 -3.17 -5.84
N VAL A 142 -19.02 -4.21 -5.40
CA VAL A 142 -19.63 -4.24 -4.06
C VAL A 142 -18.56 -4.37 -2.96
N GLY A 143 -17.56 -5.24 -3.17
CA GLY A 143 -16.46 -5.41 -2.22
C GLY A 143 -15.64 -4.12 -2.06
N THR A 144 -15.28 -3.48 -3.18
CA THR A 144 -14.57 -2.19 -3.16
C THR A 144 -15.43 -1.08 -2.56
N ALA A 145 -16.72 -0.99 -2.88
CA ALA A 145 -17.60 0.01 -2.27
C ALA A 145 -17.72 -0.16 -0.75
N SER A 146 -17.83 -1.41 -0.28
CA SER A 146 -17.86 -1.73 1.15
C SER A 146 -16.53 -1.36 1.84
N ALA A 147 -15.41 -1.68 1.20
CA ALA A 147 -14.08 -1.30 1.68
C ALA A 147 -13.92 0.22 1.77
N LEU A 148 -14.40 0.97 0.77
CA LEU A 148 -14.40 2.43 0.78
C LEU A 148 -15.26 3.00 1.91
N ILE A 149 -16.44 2.43 2.18
CA ILE A 149 -17.29 2.86 3.31
C ILE A 149 -16.55 2.68 4.64
N VAL A 150 -15.94 1.52 4.86
CA VAL A 150 -15.17 1.24 6.09
C VAL A 150 -13.94 2.15 6.18
N HIS A 151 -13.23 2.35 5.07
CA HIS A 151 -12.09 3.27 4.98
C HIS A 151 -12.49 4.69 5.41
N ARG A 152 -13.61 5.20 4.90
CA ARG A 152 -14.12 6.55 5.23
C ARG A 152 -14.64 6.69 6.65
N MET A 153 -15.13 5.60 7.22
CA MET A 153 -15.43 5.56 8.65
C MET A 153 -14.15 5.74 9.48
N MET A 154 -13.03 5.16 9.06
CA MET A 154 -11.75 5.41 9.73
C MET A 154 -11.27 6.86 9.55
N GLU A 155 -11.48 7.48 8.38
CA GLU A 155 -11.20 8.91 8.19
C GLU A 155 -11.97 9.81 9.15
N GLY A 156 -13.27 9.52 9.35
CA GLY A 156 -14.09 10.21 10.34
C GLY A 156 -13.55 10.08 11.77
N THR A 157 -12.99 8.90 12.10
CA THR A 157 -12.32 8.68 13.39
C THR A 157 -11.06 9.55 13.50
N THR A 158 -10.25 9.61 12.45
CA THR A 158 -9.03 10.45 12.42
C THR A 158 -9.31 11.94 12.48
N LEU A 159 -10.46 12.39 11.96
CA LEU A 159 -10.87 13.79 12.05
C LEU A 159 -11.02 14.29 13.49
N VAL A 160 -11.48 13.42 14.40
CA VAL A 160 -11.60 13.76 15.83
C VAL A 160 -10.22 13.87 16.47
N LEU A 161 -9.28 13.00 16.06
CA LEU A 161 -7.96 12.88 16.66
C LEU A 161 -6.95 13.92 16.15
N ALA A 162 -7.06 14.31 14.88
CA ALA A 162 -6.05 15.10 14.17
C ALA A 162 -6.67 16.27 13.39
N LEU A 163 -7.62 16.99 14.01
CA LEU A 163 -8.31 18.09 13.36
C LEU A 163 -7.37 19.25 13.06
N SER A 164 -6.97 19.40 11.80
CA SER A 164 -6.24 20.58 11.32
C SER A 164 -6.77 21.01 9.94
N VAL A 165 -6.63 22.29 9.61
CA VAL A 165 -7.06 22.83 8.30
C VAL A 165 -6.38 22.09 7.15
N VAL A 166 -5.10 21.71 7.31
CA VAL A 166 -4.35 20.95 6.30
C VAL A 166 -4.90 19.54 6.15
N VAL A 167 -5.16 18.84 7.26
CA VAL A 167 -5.76 17.51 7.26
C VAL A 167 -7.15 17.55 6.59
N VAL A 168 -7.98 18.53 6.93
CA VAL A 168 -9.31 18.70 6.30
C VAL A 168 -9.18 18.93 4.79
N ALA A 169 -8.26 19.79 4.35
CA ALA A 169 -8.02 20.03 2.92
C ALA A 169 -7.53 18.76 2.19
N ALA A 170 -6.61 18.02 2.78
CA ALA A 170 -6.13 16.74 2.25
C ALA A 170 -7.27 15.72 2.13
N LEU A 171 -8.06 15.55 3.20
CA LEU A 171 -9.24 14.67 3.22
C LEU A 171 -10.31 15.09 2.21
N MET A 172 -10.48 16.38 1.94
CA MET A 172 -11.38 16.85 0.88
C MET A 172 -10.92 16.37 -0.50
N VAL A 173 -9.64 16.59 -0.86
CA VAL A 173 -9.09 16.17 -2.17
C VAL A 173 -9.17 14.65 -2.31
N HIS A 174 -8.83 13.94 -1.24
CA HIS A 174 -8.93 12.49 -1.15
C HIS A 174 -10.38 12.01 -1.34
N SER A 175 -11.33 12.60 -0.62
CA SER A 175 -12.76 12.27 -0.68
C SER A 175 -13.40 12.52 -2.05
N ALA A 176 -12.98 13.57 -2.76
CA ALA A 176 -13.40 13.78 -4.15
C ALA A 176 -12.90 12.64 -5.05
N SER A 177 -11.65 12.23 -4.87
CA SER A 177 -11.03 11.15 -5.63
C SER A 177 -11.74 9.81 -5.38
N GLU A 178 -12.17 9.56 -4.14
CA GLU A 178 -12.95 8.38 -3.79
C GLU A 178 -14.37 8.40 -4.35
N GLY A 179 -15.07 9.54 -4.29
CA GLY A 179 -16.40 9.69 -4.91
C GLY A 179 -16.37 9.39 -6.42
N LEU A 180 -15.29 9.82 -7.08
CA LEU A 180 -15.04 9.51 -8.48
C LEU A 180 -14.79 8.01 -8.71
N ALA A 181 -13.90 7.41 -7.93
CA ALA A 181 -13.57 5.99 -8.03
C ALA A 181 -14.76 5.08 -7.75
N LEU A 182 -15.54 5.38 -6.70
CA LEU A 182 -16.76 4.66 -6.33
C LEU A 182 -17.77 4.70 -7.48
N THR A 183 -17.96 5.87 -8.09
CA THR A 183 -18.89 6.04 -9.20
C THR A 183 -18.46 5.22 -10.41
N ALA A 184 -17.20 5.33 -10.84
CA ALA A 184 -16.68 4.57 -11.96
C ALA A 184 -16.82 3.05 -11.74
N MET A 185 -16.49 2.57 -10.54
CA MET A 185 -16.58 1.16 -10.18
C MET A 185 -18.02 0.64 -10.17
N LEU A 186 -18.97 1.41 -9.65
CA LEU A 186 -20.39 1.00 -9.60
C LEU A 186 -21.05 1.06 -10.96
N GLU A 187 -20.71 2.04 -11.80
CA GLU A 187 -21.16 2.10 -13.19
C GLU A 187 -20.65 0.89 -13.99
N LEU A 188 -19.37 0.56 -13.87
CA LEU A 188 -18.78 -0.65 -14.47
C LEU A 188 -19.43 -1.94 -13.96
N ALA A 189 -19.83 -1.98 -12.69
CA ALA A 189 -20.52 -3.11 -12.08
C ALA A 189 -22.04 -3.15 -12.38
N GLY A 190 -22.59 -2.13 -13.05
CA GLY A 190 -24.04 -2.00 -13.29
C GLY A 190 -24.86 -1.93 -11.99
N LYS A 191 -24.31 -1.34 -10.93
CA LYS A 191 -24.96 -1.21 -9.61
C LYS A 191 -25.52 0.20 -9.41
N PRO A 192 -26.62 0.35 -8.64
CA PRO A 192 -27.18 1.66 -8.37
C PRO A 192 -26.23 2.50 -7.51
N LEU A 193 -25.84 3.68 -8.00
CA LEU A 193 -24.88 4.56 -7.31
C LEU A 193 -25.42 5.12 -5.99
N ALA A 194 -26.69 5.53 -5.97
CA ALA A 194 -27.30 6.28 -4.87
C ALA A 194 -27.11 5.65 -3.47
N PRO A 195 -27.49 4.38 -3.21
CA PRO A 195 -27.36 3.80 -1.87
C PRO A 195 -25.90 3.70 -1.39
N TRP A 196 -24.98 3.39 -2.30
CA TRP A 196 -23.55 3.28 -1.96
C TRP A 196 -22.92 4.65 -1.71
N LEU A 197 -23.28 5.65 -2.51
CA LEU A 197 -22.83 7.02 -2.30
C LEU A 197 -23.37 7.58 -0.98
N THR A 198 -24.65 7.35 -0.67
CA THR A 198 -25.23 7.75 0.63
C THR A 198 -24.49 7.08 1.78
N ALA A 199 -24.27 5.76 1.73
CA ALA A 199 -23.52 5.06 2.77
C ALA A 199 -22.09 5.61 2.92
N SER A 200 -21.42 5.92 1.81
CA SER A 200 -20.09 6.52 1.79
C SER A 200 -20.06 7.96 2.32
N CYS A 201 -21.13 8.74 2.13
CA CYS A 201 -21.26 10.08 2.70
C CYS A 201 -21.58 10.05 4.20
N LEU A 202 -22.29 9.03 4.68
CA LEU A 202 -22.61 8.89 6.11
C LEU A 202 -21.46 8.27 6.92
N SER A 203 -20.54 7.54 6.29
CA SER A 203 -19.48 6.84 7.01
C SER A 203 -18.52 7.74 7.80
N PRO A 204 -18.07 8.94 7.34
CA PRO A 204 -17.23 9.80 8.18
C PRO A 204 -17.94 10.25 9.46
N ALA A 205 -19.24 10.55 9.39
CA ALA A 205 -20.03 10.86 10.59
C ALA A 205 -20.08 9.66 11.56
N ALA A 206 -20.28 8.45 11.03
CA ALA A 206 -20.22 7.24 11.84
C ALA A 206 -18.84 7.04 12.49
N GLY A 207 -17.76 7.42 11.81
CA GLY A 207 -16.40 7.43 12.34
C GLY A 207 -16.21 8.39 13.51
N VAL A 208 -16.69 9.62 13.37
CA VAL A 208 -16.66 10.62 14.46
C VAL A 208 -17.40 10.09 15.69
N LEU A 209 -18.62 9.56 15.50
CA LEU A 209 -19.40 8.98 16.59
C LEU A 209 -18.70 7.77 17.23
N LEU A 210 -18.04 6.94 16.42
CA LEU A 210 -17.30 5.79 16.91
C LEU A 210 -16.10 6.20 17.78
N ALA A 211 -15.38 7.26 17.38
CA ALA A 211 -14.28 7.82 18.15
C ALA A 211 -14.73 8.39 19.50
N GLU A 212 -15.91 9.00 19.55
CA GLU A 212 -16.49 9.54 20.79
C GLU A 212 -16.91 8.42 21.77
N ILE A 213 -17.35 7.27 21.25
CA ILE A 213 -17.84 6.15 22.08
C ILE A 213 -16.70 5.22 22.51
N LEU A 214 -15.73 4.96 21.61
CA LEU A 214 -14.65 4.01 21.86
C LEU A 214 -13.39 4.74 22.32
N THR A 215 -13.12 4.67 23.63
CA THR A 215 -11.80 5.01 24.16
C THR A 215 -10.81 3.92 23.77
N LEU A 216 -10.08 4.15 22.68
CA LEU A 216 -9.08 3.19 22.21
C LEU A 216 -7.83 3.25 23.10
N PRO A 217 -7.27 2.10 23.49
CA PRO A 217 -5.96 2.06 24.11
C PRO A 217 -4.93 2.72 23.19
N PRO A 218 -3.97 3.51 23.71
CA PRO A 218 -2.98 4.23 22.89
C PRO A 218 -2.23 3.32 21.90
N GLN A 219 -1.92 2.11 22.32
CA GLN A 219 -1.23 1.09 21.51
C GLN A 219 -2.03 0.62 20.28
N SER A 220 -3.35 0.87 20.24
CA SER A 220 -4.20 0.46 19.13
C SER A 220 -4.12 1.41 17.95
N MET A 221 -3.78 2.68 18.19
CA MET A 221 -3.70 3.72 17.17
C MET A 221 -2.68 3.41 16.07
N PRO A 222 -1.40 3.06 16.35
CA PRO A 222 -0.44 2.75 15.30
C PRO A 222 -0.81 1.47 14.54
N ILE A 223 -1.42 0.50 15.20
CA ILE A 223 -1.91 -0.73 14.57
C ILE A 223 -3.03 -0.41 13.58
N LEU A 224 -4.01 0.41 13.99
CA LEU A 224 -5.13 0.81 13.14
C LEU A 224 -4.65 1.61 11.91
N LEU A 225 -3.74 2.57 12.12
CA LEU A 225 -3.11 3.33 11.03
C LEU A 225 -2.37 2.41 10.05
N ALA A 226 -1.65 1.41 10.55
CA ALA A 226 -0.97 0.44 9.70
C ALA A 226 -1.95 -0.41 8.88
N VAL A 227 -3.04 -0.92 9.48
CA VAL A 227 -4.10 -1.64 8.76
C VAL A 227 -4.68 -0.76 7.64
N LEU A 228 -4.99 0.50 7.96
CA LEU A 228 -5.53 1.47 7.02
C LEU A 228 -4.56 1.72 5.85
N ALA A 229 -3.28 1.94 6.15
CA ALA A 229 -2.23 2.09 5.15
C ALA A 229 -2.16 0.87 4.21
N GLY A 230 -2.27 -0.34 4.75
CA GLY A 230 -2.31 -1.58 3.96
C GLY A 230 -3.53 -1.68 3.04
N VAL A 231 -4.72 -1.35 3.56
CA VAL A 231 -5.99 -1.32 2.81
C VAL A 231 -5.88 -0.34 1.63
N LEU A 232 -5.46 0.90 1.92
CA LEU A 232 -5.31 1.97 0.95
C LEU A 232 -4.24 1.67 -0.11
N LEU A 233 -3.11 1.10 0.31
CA LEU A 233 -2.06 0.69 -0.62
C LEU A 233 -2.60 -0.31 -1.64
N ARG A 234 -3.44 -1.27 -1.20
CA ARG A 234 -4.03 -2.23 -2.12
C ARG A 234 -5.01 -1.56 -3.09
N THR A 235 -5.89 -0.68 -2.62
CA THR A 235 -6.86 0.02 -3.48
C THR A 235 -6.16 0.91 -4.51
N ALA A 236 -5.12 1.64 -4.10
CA ALA A 236 -4.30 2.45 -5.00
C ALA A 236 -3.62 1.60 -6.08
N VAL A 237 -3.04 0.44 -5.71
CA VAL A 237 -2.42 -0.49 -6.68
C VAL A 237 -3.44 -1.01 -7.68
N ILE A 238 -4.65 -1.42 -7.24
CA ILE A 238 -5.71 -1.89 -8.15
C ILE A 238 -6.15 -0.76 -9.09
N GLY A 239 -6.41 0.44 -8.57
CA GLY A 239 -6.82 1.58 -9.37
C GLY A 239 -5.79 1.94 -10.45
N LEU A 240 -4.50 1.92 -10.09
CA LEU A 240 -3.41 2.14 -11.05
C LEU A 240 -3.30 1.01 -12.09
N GLN A 241 -3.52 -0.25 -11.69
CA GLN A 241 -3.55 -1.38 -12.63
C GLN A 241 -4.71 -1.27 -13.62
N MET A 242 -5.91 -0.91 -13.17
CA MET A 242 -7.08 -0.73 -14.05
C MET A 242 -6.84 0.42 -15.03
N ALA A 243 -6.31 1.55 -14.56
CA ALA A 243 -5.98 2.67 -15.42
C ALA A 243 -4.94 2.33 -16.52
N ARG A 244 -4.04 1.36 -16.26
CA ARG A 244 -3.09 0.86 -17.27
C ARG A 244 -3.76 -0.06 -18.31
N VAL A 245 -4.70 -0.90 -17.88
CA VAL A 245 -5.36 -1.88 -18.77
C VAL A 245 -6.31 -1.21 -19.76
N ASP A 246 -6.98 -0.12 -19.37
CA ASP A 246 -7.89 0.63 -20.25
C ASP A 246 -7.16 1.40 -21.38
N GLY A 247 -5.85 1.20 -21.55
CA GLY A 247 -5.13 1.48 -22.81
C GLY A 247 -4.88 2.96 -23.14
N GLY A 248 -5.36 3.89 -22.32
CA GLY A 248 -5.27 5.34 -22.58
C GLY A 248 -4.00 6.02 -22.05
N LEU A 249 -3.31 5.43 -21.07
CA LEU A 249 -2.11 6.04 -20.49
C LEU A 249 -0.88 5.74 -21.36
N ARG A 250 -0.78 6.41 -22.52
CA ARG A 250 0.52 6.61 -23.18
C ARG A 250 1.53 7.09 -22.12
N ARG A 251 2.80 6.64 -22.19
CA ARG A 251 3.88 7.10 -21.29
C ARG A 251 3.89 8.62 -21.06
N ARG A 252 3.44 9.40 -22.04
CA ARG A 252 3.28 10.85 -21.99
C ARG A 252 2.28 11.36 -20.93
N HIS A 253 1.28 10.57 -20.53
CA HIS A 253 0.33 10.89 -19.46
C HIS A 253 0.81 10.47 -18.07
N LEU A 254 1.83 9.61 -17.96
CA LEU A 254 2.42 9.27 -16.66
C LEU A 254 3.21 10.44 -16.07
N LEU A 255 3.87 11.24 -16.92
CA LEU A 255 4.58 12.46 -16.51
C LEU A 255 3.67 13.48 -15.80
N PRO A 256 2.53 13.92 -16.37
CA PRO A 256 1.66 14.88 -15.70
C PRO A 256 1.00 14.29 -14.45
N VAL A 257 0.69 12.98 -14.41
CA VAL A 257 0.14 12.32 -13.21
C VAL A 257 1.19 12.28 -12.09
N ALA A 258 2.41 11.88 -12.40
CA ALA A 258 3.51 11.91 -11.44
C ALA A 258 3.82 13.34 -10.98
N ALA A 259 3.81 14.31 -11.90
CA ALA A 259 4.02 15.71 -11.59
C ALA A 259 2.90 16.26 -10.68
N THR A 260 1.63 15.98 -10.97
CA THR A 260 0.52 16.40 -10.09
C THR A 260 0.60 15.77 -8.72
N ALA A 261 0.91 14.46 -8.63
CA ALA A 261 1.09 13.78 -7.36
C ALA A 261 2.27 14.38 -6.56
N LEU A 262 3.40 14.65 -7.22
CA LEU A 262 4.58 15.31 -6.62
C LEU A 262 4.27 16.75 -6.19
N SER A 263 3.55 17.52 -7.01
CA SER A 263 3.14 18.88 -6.67
C SER A 263 2.24 18.91 -5.44
N VAL A 264 1.26 18.00 -5.35
CA VAL A 264 0.38 17.89 -4.18
C VAL A 264 1.18 17.49 -2.94
N GLY A 265 2.05 16.47 -3.05
CA GLY A 265 2.92 16.06 -1.95
C GLY A 265 3.87 17.16 -1.48
N ALA A 266 4.48 17.90 -2.41
CA ALA A 266 5.35 19.03 -2.09
C ALA A 266 4.58 20.18 -1.42
N LEU A 267 3.34 20.45 -1.87
CA LEU A 267 2.51 21.50 -1.30
C LEU A 267 2.03 21.15 0.11
N LEU A 268 1.69 19.88 0.37
CA LEU A 268 1.37 19.38 1.71
C LEU A 268 2.59 19.45 2.63
N ALA A 269 3.76 18.99 2.17
CA ALA A 269 5.00 19.08 2.94
C ALA A 269 5.40 20.53 3.26
N ALA A 270 5.29 21.44 2.29
CA ALA A 270 5.56 22.86 2.50
C ALA A 270 4.56 23.50 3.49
N ALA A 271 3.28 23.13 3.40
CA ALA A 271 2.26 23.59 4.35
C ALA A 271 2.57 23.10 5.78
N GLN A 272 3.02 21.85 5.95
CA GLN A 272 3.45 21.32 7.24
C GLN A 272 4.63 22.12 7.79
N VAL A 273 5.70 22.34 7.02
CA VAL A 273 6.88 23.12 7.45
C VAL A 273 6.49 24.54 7.88
N LEU A 274 5.67 25.22 7.08
CA LEU A 274 5.21 26.59 7.38
C LEU A 274 4.34 26.68 8.64
N LEU A 275 3.60 25.62 8.97
CA LEU A 275 2.77 25.56 10.18
C LEU A 275 3.58 25.15 11.41
N SER A 276 4.55 24.25 11.25
CA SER A 276 5.49 23.86 12.32
C SER A 276 6.35 25.05 12.77
N ASP A 277 6.79 25.91 11.85
CA ASP A 277 7.58 27.12 12.20
C ASP A 277 6.77 28.16 13.01
N ARG A 278 5.44 28.17 12.90
CA ARG A 278 4.59 29.12 13.65
C ARG A 278 4.35 28.70 15.10
N THR A 279 4.68 27.47 15.47
CA THR A 279 4.39 26.91 16.81
C THR A 279 5.58 26.92 17.76
N THR A 280 6.73 27.49 17.38
CA THR A 280 7.82 27.76 18.32
C THR A 280 7.74 29.18 18.89
N PRO A 281 7.15 29.41 20.08
CA PRO A 281 7.40 30.63 20.81
C PRO A 281 8.89 30.71 21.15
N PHE A 282 9.48 31.82 20.75
CA PHE A 282 10.84 32.25 21.07
C PHE A 282 11.11 32.06 22.57
N THR A 283 11.93 31.06 22.90
CA THR A 283 12.44 30.91 24.27
C THR A 283 13.87 31.48 24.27
N PRO A 284 14.15 32.58 25.01
CA PRO A 284 15.51 33.08 25.12
C PRO A 284 16.40 32.05 25.81
N ALA A 285 17.53 31.78 25.19
CA ALA A 285 18.54 30.82 25.63
C ALA A 285 19.02 31.14 27.06
N SER A 286 18.70 30.25 27.99
CA SER A 286 19.40 30.16 29.27
C SER A 286 20.58 29.21 29.10
N ALA A 287 21.78 29.77 29.11
CA ALA A 287 23.03 29.04 29.11
C ALA A 287 23.26 28.39 30.48
N HIS A 288 23.23 27.05 30.55
CA HIS A 288 23.85 26.29 31.65
C HIS A 288 24.53 25.01 31.12
N THR A 289 25.85 25.14 30.95
CA THR A 289 26.90 24.40 31.67
C THR A 289 26.82 22.88 31.84
N ALA A 290 27.89 22.24 31.34
CA ALA A 290 28.65 21.10 31.87
C ALA A 290 28.19 19.64 31.65
N ALA A 291 28.94 19.00 30.76
CA ALA A 291 29.82 17.86 31.02
C ALA A 291 29.22 16.61 31.69
N HIS A 292 29.18 15.50 30.93
CA HIS A 292 29.69 14.20 31.38
C HIS A 292 30.02 13.33 30.15
N ALA A 293 31.32 13.21 29.87
CA ALA A 293 31.86 12.29 28.88
C ALA A 293 32.16 10.96 29.58
N THR A 294 31.42 9.91 29.24
CA THR A 294 31.69 8.55 29.72
C THR A 294 32.33 7.76 28.59
N ALA A 295 33.58 7.35 28.80
CA ALA A 295 34.40 6.60 27.86
C ALA A 295 33.95 5.13 27.77
N THR A 296 33.62 4.68 26.56
CA THR A 296 33.26 3.29 26.25
C THR A 296 34.51 2.44 25.94
N PRO A 297 34.64 1.22 26.47
CA PRO A 297 35.80 0.37 26.24
C PRO A 297 35.83 -0.25 24.83
N ARG A 298 37.06 -0.36 24.32
CA ARG A 298 37.44 -0.82 22.98
C ARG A 298 37.41 -2.36 22.89
N PRO A 299 36.65 -2.99 21.98
CA PRO A 299 36.65 -4.43 21.82
C PRO A 299 37.87 -4.92 21.02
N THR A 300 38.42 -6.05 21.50
CA THR A 300 39.60 -6.77 21.01
C THR A 300 39.34 -7.45 19.66
N GLY A 301 40.32 -7.40 18.77
CA GLY A 301 40.22 -7.80 17.37
C GLY A 301 39.94 -9.30 17.14
N THR A 302 38.91 -9.57 16.35
CA THR A 302 38.68 -10.87 15.69
C THR A 302 39.46 -10.88 14.37
N PRO A 303 40.15 -11.96 14.00
CA PRO A 303 40.91 -12.04 12.74
C PRO A 303 39.99 -11.75 11.54
N ALA A 304 40.45 -10.83 10.69
CA ALA A 304 39.69 -10.30 9.57
C ALA A 304 39.25 -11.43 8.63
N ALA A 305 37.93 -11.65 8.57
CA ALA A 305 37.32 -12.48 7.55
C ALA A 305 37.76 -11.97 6.17
N THR A 306 38.24 -12.88 5.31
CA THR A 306 38.54 -12.57 3.92
C THR A 306 37.32 -11.85 3.32
N PRO A 307 37.51 -10.67 2.69
CA PRO A 307 36.40 -9.90 2.16
C PRO A 307 35.60 -10.78 1.20
N PRO A 308 34.26 -10.77 1.28
CA PRO A 308 33.43 -11.56 0.38
C PRO A 308 33.79 -11.20 -1.07
N PRO A 309 33.85 -12.19 -1.98
CA PRO A 309 34.16 -11.94 -3.38
C PRO A 309 33.21 -10.87 -3.93
N ALA A 310 33.77 -9.93 -4.70
CA ALA A 310 33.01 -8.83 -5.28
C ALA A 310 31.82 -9.38 -6.08
N ALA A 311 30.66 -8.73 -5.97
CA ALA A 311 29.47 -9.16 -6.68
C ALA A 311 29.71 -9.10 -8.20
N PRO A 312 29.33 -10.14 -8.97
CA PRO A 312 29.51 -10.14 -10.42
C PRO A 312 28.73 -8.98 -11.05
N THR A 313 29.38 -8.20 -11.90
CA THR A 313 28.79 -7.01 -12.53
C THR A 313 28.22 -7.31 -13.93
N SER A 314 28.55 -8.46 -14.51
CA SER A 314 28.09 -8.89 -15.83
C SER A 314 27.53 -10.32 -15.83
N ARG A 315 26.72 -10.64 -16.86
CA ARG A 315 26.14 -11.99 -17.01
C ARG A 315 27.22 -13.08 -17.18
N SER A 316 28.33 -12.76 -17.85
CA SER A 316 29.45 -13.70 -18.02
C SER A 316 30.16 -13.98 -16.70
N GLN A 317 30.46 -12.94 -15.92
CA GLN A 317 31.04 -13.09 -14.58
C GLN A 317 30.12 -13.87 -13.63
N LEU A 318 28.80 -13.63 -13.72
CA LEU A 318 27.82 -14.38 -12.94
C LEU A 318 27.85 -15.88 -13.31
N ARG A 319 27.91 -16.20 -14.60
CA ARG A 319 28.01 -17.59 -15.07
C ARG A 319 29.31 -18.25 -14.64
N GLU A 320 30.42 -17.54 -14.74
CA GLU A 320 31.73 -18.03 -14.33
C GLU A 320 31.79 -18.31 -12.83
N ALA A 321 31.23 -17.43 -12.01
CA ALA A 321 31.11 -17.63 -10.56
C ALA A 321 30.21 -18.84 -10.21
N VAL A 322 29.12 -19.06 -10.95
CA VAL A 322 28.27 -20.25 -10.80
C VAL A 322 29.03 -21.52 -11.22
N ALA A 323 29.75 -21.48 -12.35
CA ALA A 323 30.55 -22.60 -12.84
C ALA A 323 31.70 -22.97 -11.90
N ALA A 324 32.31 -21.98 -11.27
CA ALA A 324 33.34 -22.15 -10.25
C ALA A 324 32.79 -22.59 -8.89
N GLY A 325 31.46 -22.76 -8.74
CA GLY A 325 30.83 -23.12 -7.46
C GLY A 325 30.88 -22.02 -6.39
N GLN A 326 31.24 -20.79 -6.76
CA GLN A 326 31.31 -19.66 -5.83
C GLN A 326 29.92 -19.14 -5.44
N ILE A 327 28.91 -19.40 -6.28
CA ILE A 327 27.51 -19.06 -6.02
C ILE A 327 26.70 -20.35 -6.03
N THR A 328 26.15 -20.73 -4.87
CA THR A 328 25.27 -21.90 -4.75
C THR A 328 23.94 -21.64 -5.45
N LEU A 329 23.22 -22.71 -5.85
CA LEU A 329 21.91 -22.58 -6.47
C LEU A 329 20.92 -21.81 -5.59
N HIS A 330 20.95 -22.03 -4.27
CA HIS A 330 20.12 -21.29 -3.32
C HIS A 330 20.47 -19.80 -3.34
N ALA A 331 21.76 -19.45 -3.21
CA ALA A 331 22.20 -18.07 -3.29
C ALA A 331 21.79 -17.44 -4.63
N LEU A 332 21.96 -18.15 -5.74
CA LEU A 332 21.59 -17.68 -7.07
C LEU A 332 20.09 -17.36 -7.19
N LEU A 333 19.21 -18.25 -6.73
CA LEU A 333 17.76 -18.07 -6.82
C LEU A 333 17.21 -17.04 -5.81
N SER A 334 17.98 -16.67 -4.80
CA SER A 334 17.64 -15.62 -3.83
C SER A 334 18.10 -14.21 -4.23
N ARG A 335 19.00 -14.08 -5.23
CA ARG A 335 19.52 -12.78 -5.66
C ARG A 335 18.45 -11.94 -6.37
N THR A 336 18.50 -10.63 -6.11
CA THR A 336 17.56 -9.63 -6.67
C THR A 336 18.27 -8.56 -7.50
N ASP A 337 19.57 -8.70 -7.76
CA ASP A 337 20.30 -7.74 -8.59
C ASP A 337 19.83 -7.79 -10.06
N PRO A 338 19.84 -6.65 -10.78
CA PRO A 338 19.33 -6.58 -12.15
C PRO A 338 20.00 -7.57 -13.11
N THR A 339 21.30 -7.82 -12.92
CA THR A 339 22.08 -8.75 -13.74
C THR A 339 21.56 -10.17 -13.60
N THR A 340 21.31 -10.63 -12.37
CA THR A 340 20.79 -11.98 -12.10
C THR A 340 19.34 -12.12 -12.54
N VAL A 341 18.49 -11.17 -12.16
CA VAL A 341 17.04 -11.21 -12.42
C VAL A 341 16.73 -11.26 -13.91
N GLY A 342 17.45 -10.51 -14.75
CA GLY A 342 17.27 -10.50 -16.20
C GLY A 342 18.16 -11.47 -16.97
N THR A 343 18.68 -12.53 -16.35
CA THR A 343 19.46 -13.56 -17.05
C THR A 343 18.58 -14.80 -17.29
N PRO A 344 18.59 -15.39 -18.50
CA PRO A 344 17.82 -16.60 -18.80
C PRO A 344 18.22 -17.77 -17.88
N ALA A 345 17.24 -18.35 -17.20
CA ALA A 345 17.43 -19.41 -16.22
C ALA A 345 18.10 -20.64 -16.85
N GLY A 346 17.64 -21.04 -18.05
CA GLY A 346 18.22 -22.18 -18.76
C GLY A 346 19.66 -21.97 -19.20
N TRP A 347 20.06 -20.73 -19.49
CA TRP A 347 21.46 -20.41 -19.77
C TRP A 347 22.30 -20.56 -18.51
N LEU A 348 21.89 -19.96 -17.39
CA LEU A 348 22.69 -19.89 -16.17
C LEU A 348 22.78 -21.24 -15.44
N LEU A 349 21.67 -21.98 -15.34
CA LEU A 349 21.64 -23.28 -14.67
C LEU A 349 22.55 -24.31 -15.35
N ARG A 350 22.71 -24.24 -16.68
CA ARG A 350 23.66 -25.06 -17.47
C ARG A 350 25.12 -24.87 -17.09
N ALA A 351 25.43 -23.87 -16.27
CA ALA A 351 26.77 -23.67 -15.72
C ALA A 351 26.98 -24.36 -14.36
N LEU A 352 25.95 -24.95 -13.74
CA LEU A 352 26.11 -25.60 -12.44
C LEU A 352 27.11 -26.77 -12.52
N PRO A 353 28.09 -26.85 -11.60
CA PRO A 353 29.07 -27.93 -11.59
C PRO A 353 28.38 -29.28 -11.35
N GLY A 354 28.87 -30.34 -12.00
CA GLY A 354 28.38 -31.71 -11.81
C GLY A 354 27.04 -32.04 -12.48
N ARG A 355 26.44 -31.12 -13.25
CA ARG A 355 25.15 -31.36 -13.92
C ARG A 355 25.30 -31.37 -15.44
N SER A 356 24.73 -32.38 -16.11
CA SER A 356 24.71 -32.40 -17.57
C SER A 356 23.69 -31.39 -18.12
N PRO A 357 23.97 -30.75 -19.27
CA PRO A 357 23.03 -29.81 -19.90
C PRO A 357 21.64 -30.42 -20.18
N ASP A 358 21.59 -31.70 -20.53
CA ASP A 358 20.35 -32.42 -20.84
C ASP A 358 19.49 -32.67 -19.60
N ALA A 359 20.12 -33.00 -18.46
CA ALA A 359 19.41 -33.16 -17.20
C ALA A 359 18.76 -31.84 -16.75
N ILE A 360 19.44 -30.71 -16.97
CA ILE A 360 18.92 -29.38 -16.67
C ILE A 360 17.76 -29.03 -17.59
N ALA A 361 17.89 -29.27 -18.90
CA ALA A 361 16.82 -29.04 -19.86
C ALA A 361 15.55 -29.84 -19.51
N GLN A 362 15.73 -31.12 -19.15
CA GLN A 362 14.62 -31.99 -18.73
C GLN A 362 13.96 -31.50 -17.43
N THR A 363 14.75 -31.01 -16.48
CA THR A 363 14.25 -30.45 -15.21
C THR A 363 13.43 -29.18 -15.44
N LEU A 364 13.92 -28.27 -16.29
CA LEU A 364 13.19 -27.06 -16.68
C LEU A 364 11.86 -27.39 -17.37
N GLN A 365 11.88 -28.35 -18.29
CA GLN A 365 10.67 -28.81 -18.98
C GLN A 365 9.63 -29.39 -18.01
N ARG A 366 10.05 -30.24 -17.05
CA ARG A 366 9.16 -30.80 -16.01
C ARG A 366 8.58 -29.72 -15.10
N ALA A 367 9.36 -28.67 -14.82
CA ALA A 367 8.92 -27.52 -14.03
C ALA A 367 8.01 -26.55 -14.81
N GLY A 368 7.81 -26.76 -16.12
CA GLY A 368 7.09 -25.85 -17.00
C GLY A 368 7.79 -24.49 -17.11
N ILE A 369 9.13 -24.48 -17.12
CA ILE A 369 9.97 -23.29 -17.28
C ILE A 369 10.47 -23.27 -18.71
N ASP A 370 10.19 -22.18 -19.44
CA ASP A 370 10.73 -21.95 -20.78
C ASP A 370 12.26 -21.78 -20.70
N SER A 371 13.01 -22.25 -21.70
CA SER A 371 14.47 -22.10 -21.74
C SER A 371 14.92 -20.66 -21.76
N ASP A 372 14.06 -19.77 -22.28
CA ASP A 372 14.30 -18.33 -22.39
C ASP A 372 13.71 -17.52 -21.22
N ALA A 373 13.08 -18.19 -20.24
CA ALA A 373 12.54 -17.51 -19.06
C ALA A 373 13.69 -16.95 -18.19
N ASP A 374 13.58 -15.68 -17.81
CA ASP A 374 14.53 -15.03 -16.92
C ASP A 374 14.38 -15.54 -15.47
N ILE A 375 15.48 -15.54 -14.68
CA ILE A 375 15.46 -15.93 -13.26
C ILE A 375 14.42 -15.13 -12.46
N GLY A 376 14.23 -13.86 -12.80
CA GLY A 376 13.25 -12.96 -12.21
C GLY A 376 11.81 -13.42 -12.34
N ASP A 377 11.47 -14.04 -13.47
CA ASP A 377 10.11 -14.44 -13.81
C ASP A 377 9.72 -15.80 -13.21
N LEU A 378 10.69 -16.52 -12.61
CA LEU A 378 10.44 -17.79 -11.96
C LEU A 378 9.52 -17.59 -10.73
N THR A 379 8.37 -18.27 -10.76
CA THR A 379 7.45 -18.32 -9.62
C THR A 379 8.07 -19.01 -8.41
N LEU A 380 7.57 -18.72 -7.20
CA LEU A 380 8.05 -19.37 -5.97
C LEU A 380 7.97 -20.91 -6.05
N ARG A 381 6.92 -21.46 -6.68
CA ARG A 381 6.77 -22.90 -6.90
C ARG A 381 7.88 -23.46 -7.79
N GLN A 382 8.22 -22.76 -8.88
CA GLN A 382 9.29 -23.16 -9.80
C GLN A 382 10.66 -23.10 -9.12
N ARG A 383 10.94 -22.03 -8.35
CA ARG A 383 12.19 -21.91 -7.56
C ARG A 383 12.34 -23.06 -6.56
N ASN A 384 11.29 -23.37 -5.81
CA ASN A 384 11.32 -24.48 -4.85
C ASN A 384 11.49 -25.84 -5.54
N HIS A 385 10.89 -26.04 -6.72
CA HIS A 385 11.09 -27.26 -7.49
C HIS A 385 12.53 -27.41 -7.98
N LEU A 386 13.15 -26.33 -8.49
CA LEU A 386 14.56 -26.32 -8.88
C LEU A 386 15.48 -26.63 -7.69
N LEU A 387 15.23 -26.02 -6.53
CA LEU A 387 16.01 -26.32 -5.31
C LEU A 387 15.88 -27.79 -4.90
N ALA A 388 14.67 -28.35 -4.91
CA ALA A 388 14.44 -29.73 -4.50
C ALA A 388 15.08 -30.75 -5.46
N THR A 389 15.19 -30.42 -6.75
CA THR A 389 15.67 -31.34 -7.79
C THR A 389 17.15 -31.19 -8.11
N LEU A 390 17.73 -30.01 -7.92
CA LEU A 390 19.12 -29.72 -8.31
C LEU A 390 20.07 -29.49 -7.13
N ALA A 391 19.57 -29.32 -5.89
CA ALA A 391 20.42 -29.13 -4.71
C ALA A 391 20.74 -30.43 -3.96
N THR A 392 20.16 -31.56 -4.37
CA THR A 392 20.18 -32.84 -3.64
C THR A 392 21.30 -33.80 -4.04
N ASP A 393 22.19 -33.41 -4.95
CA ASP A 393 23.46 -34.10 -5.24
C ASP A 393 24.57 -33.07 -5.44
#